data_AF-A0A7S0XEX9-F1
#
_entry.id   AF-A0A7S0XEX9-F1
#
_cell.length_a   1.000
_cell.length_b   1.000
_cell.length_c   1.000
_cell.angle_alpha   90.00
_cell.angle_beta   90.00
_cell.angle_gamma   90.00
#
_symmetry.space_group_name_H-M   'P 1'
#
loop_
_entity.id
_entity.type
_entity.pdbx_description
1 polymer ?
#
loop_
_entity_poly.entity_id
_entity_poly.type
_entity_poly.pdbx_seq_one_letter_code
_entity_poly.pdbx_strand_id
1 'polypeptide(L)'
;ILNAIQIQIVNAIYSFLVKVLNDRENHRTDTQYEDAMVSKIFLFQFVNSYASFFYIAFIAESLGECTKNSCMASLATNLGIIFGTRLLTNNILDILVPYLMYQYKYNEEMTLYRGNIVRPEKEYLLQKYDVMISSIENYAEIAIQYGYTALFASALPVASLFAFFSNLVEVLEMYCYLVNNHL
;
A
#
# COMPACT_ATOMS: atom_id res chain seq x y z
N ILE A 1 14.71 -6.69 -6.66
CA ILE A 1 14.13 -5.53 -7.39
C ILE A 1 12.98 -5.99 -8.28
N LEU A 2 13.20 -6.88 -9.26
CA LEU A 2 12.12 -7.42 -10.10
C LEU A 2 10.95 -7.99 -9.30
N ASN A 3 11.25 -8.80 -8.28
CA ASN A 3 10.25 -9.34 -7.35
C ASN A 3 9.45 -8.21 -6.67
N ALA A 4 10.12 -7.18 -6.15
CA ALA A 4 9.45 -6.05 -5.52
C ALA A 4 8.52 -5.29 -6.48
N ILE A 5 8.95 -5.05 -7.73
CA ILE A 5 8.11 -4.42 -8.75
C ILE A 5 6.91 -5.32 -9.09
N GLN A 6 7.14 -6.62 -9.25
CA GLN A 6 6.09 -7.59 -9.51
C GLN A 6 5.07 -7.62 -8.37
N ILE A 7 5.50 -7.55 -7.11
CA ILE A 7 4.61 -7.49 -5.96
C ILE A 7 3.69 -6.27 -6.06
N GLN A 8 4.20 -5.08 -6.36
CA GLN A 8 3.39 -3.86 -6.47
C GLN A 8 2.37 -3.95 -7.61
N ILE A 9 2.80 -4.41 -8.79
CA ILE A 9 1.91 -4.55 -9.96
C ILE A 9 0.81 -5.58 -9.67
N VAL A 10 1.18 -6.73 -9.10
CA VAL A 10 0.23 -7.81 -8.82
C VAL A 10 -0.75 -7.42 -7.72
N ASN A 11 -0.31 -6.68 -6.69
CA ASN A 11 -1.20 -6.13 -5.68
C ASN A 11 -2.23 -5.16 -6.30
N ALA A 12 -1.79 -4.22 -7.14
CA ALA A 12 -2.70 -3.27 -7.79
C ALA A 12 -3.74 -3.94 -8.69
N ILE A 13 -3.32 -4.94 -9.49
CA ILE A 13 -4.22 -5.73 -10.32
C ILE A 13 -5.21 -6.51 -9.42
N TYR A 14 -4.71 -7.12 -8.35
CA TYR A 14 -5.54 -7.94 -7.48
C TYR A 14 -6.58 -7.12 -6.71
N SER A 15 -6.24 -5.91 -6.25
CA SER A 15 -7.20 -4.99 -5.64
C SER A 15 -8.39 -4.71 -6.55
N PHE A 16 -8.13 -4.44 -7.84
CA PHE A 16 -9.20 -4.26 -8.82
C PHE A 16 -10.03 -5.53 -9.03
N LEU A 17 -9.37 -6.69 -9.12
CA LEU A 17 -10.06 -7.98 -9.26
C LEU A 17 -10.95 -8.29 -8.06
N VAL A 18 -10.47 -8.04 -6.84
CA VAL A 18 -11.26 -8.27 -5.62
C VAL A 18 -12.53 -7.43 -5.66
N LYS A 19 -12.46 -6.15 -6.05
CA LYS A 19 -13.66 -5.31 -6.18
C LYS A 19 -14.70 -5.96 -7.09
N VAL A 20 -14.29 -6.36 -8.30
CA VAL A 20 -15.19 -7.02 -9.27
C VAL A 20 -15.75 -8.35 -8.75
N LEU A 21 -14.94 -9.13 -8.03
CA LEU A 21 -15.38 -10.39 -7.44
C LEU A 21 -16.39 -10.16 -6.31
N ASN A 22 -16.12 -9.20 -5.43
CA ASN A 22 -16.96 -8.90 -4.27
C ASN A 22 -18.31 -8.30 -4.70
N ASP A 23 -18.31 -7.46 -5.74
CA ASP A 23 -19.53 -6.95 -6.37
C ASP A 23 -20.39 -8.09 -6.96
N ARG A 24 -19.75 -9.15 -7.46
CA ARG A 24 -20.44 -10.34 -8.00
C ARG A 24 -20.97 -11.30 -6.95
N GLU A 25 -20.39 -11.30 -5.74
CA GLU A 25 -20.82 -12.18 -4.65
C GLU A 25 -22.15 -11.76 -4.01
N ASN A 26 -22.63 -10.53 -4.31
CA ASN A 26 -23.92 -10.00 -3.86
C ASN A 26 -24.14 -10.16 -2.35
N HIS A 27 -23.24 -9.55 -1.57
CA HIS A 27 -23.32 -9.52 -0.12
C HIS A 27 -24.59 -8.79 0.36
N ARG A 28 -25.20 -9.29 1.44
CA ARG A 28 -26.47 -8.75 1.96
C ARG A 28 -26.29 -7.45 2.73
N THR A 29 -25.15 -7.26 3.40
CA THR A 29 -24.84 -6.09 4.22
C THR A 29 -23.46 -5.53 3.88
N ASP A 30 -23.28 -4.23 4.06
CA ASP A 30 -22.00 -3.54 3.82
C ASP A 30 -20.88 -4.14 4.68
N THR A 31 -21.17 -4.52 5.93
CA THR A 31 -20.22 -5.18 6.81
C THR A 31 -19.74 -6.53 6.27
N GLN A 32 -20.63 -7.35 5.69
CA GLN A 32 -20.25 -8.63 5.09
C GLN A 32 -19.43 -8.42 3.82
N TYR A 33 -19.77 -7.39 3.04
CA TYR A 33 -19.00 -6.98 1.89
C TYR A 33 -17.57 -6.58 2.30
N GLU A 34 -17.44 -5.71 3.31
CA GLU A 34 -16.16 -5.23 3.83
C GLU A 34 -15.31 -6.36 4.41
N ASP A 35 -15.86 -7.19 5.29
CA ASP A 35 -15.14 -8.32 5.90
C ASP A 35 -14.61 -9.30 4.84
N ALA A 36 -15.44 -9.61 3.84
CA ALA A 36 -15.05 -10.48 2.74
C ALA A 36 -13.97 -9.84 1.86
N MET A 37 -14.02 -8.53 1.66
CA MET A 37 -13.01 -7.77 0.90
C MET A 37 -11.66 -7.73 1.63
N VAL A 38 -11.68 -7.38 2.93
CA VAL A 38 -10.50 -7.34 3.80
C VAL A 38 -9.78 -8.69 3.76
N SER A 39 -10.51 -9.79 3.95
CA SER A 39 -9.94 -11.13 3.94
C SER A 39 -9.25 -11.46 2.61
N LYS A 40 -9.92 -11.20 1.48
CA LYS A 40 -9.36 -11.48 0.14
C LYS A 40 -8.10 -10.66 -0.13
N ILE A 41 -8.15 -9.35 0.10
CA ILE A 41 -7.01 -8.44 -0.12
C ILE A 41 -5.84 -8.85 0.77
N PHE A 42 -6.08 -8.97 2.07
CA PHE A 42 -5.02 -9.25 3.03
C PHE A 42 -4.37 -10.61 2.78
N LEU A 43 -5.14 -11.68 2.58
CA LEU A 43 -4.58 -13.02 2.36
C LEU A 43 -3.71 -13.08 1.10
N PHE A 44 -4.19 -12.47 0.01
CA PHE A 44 -3.43 -12.44 -1.23
C PHE A 44 -2.15 -11.62 -1.08
N GLN A 45 -2.26 -10.40 -0.53
CA GLN A 45 -1.11 -9.55 -0.30
C GLN A 45 -0.11 -10.22 0.63
N PHE A 46 -0.56 -10.91 1.69
CA PHE A 46 0.29 -11.68 2.58
C PHE A 46 1.07 -12.75 1.82
N VAL A 47 0.39 -13.62 1.07
CA VAL A 47 1.07 -14.68 0.30
C VAL A 47 2.06 -14.08 -0.70
N ASN A 48 1.64 -13.10 -1.49
CA ASN A 48 2.48 -12.45 -2.50
C ASN A 48 3.71 -11.76 -1.87
N SER A 49 3.53 -11.14 -0.71
CA SER A 49 4.57 -10.37 -0.01
C SER A 49 5.58 -11.25 0.74
N TYR A 50 5.14 -12.40 1.27
CA TYR A 50 5.97 -13.25 2.14
C TYR A 50 6.44 -14.55 1.49
N ALA A 51 5.85 -14.99 0.38
CA ALA A 51 6.22 -16.25 -0.27
C ALA A 51 7.72 -16.34 -0.56
N SER A 52 8.32 -15.25 -1.08
CA SER A 52 9.76 -15.24 -1.38
C SER A 52 10.64 -15.31 -0.13
N PHE A 53 10.18 -14.78 1.00
CA PHE A 53 10.91 -14.87 2.27
C PHE A 53 10.80 -16.26 2.88
N PHE A 54 9.62 -16.87 2.84
CA PHE A 54 9.45 -18.25 3.30
C PHE A 54 10.24 -19.24 2.45
N TYR A 55 10.31 -19.01 1.14
CA TYR A 55 11.17 -19.80 0.25
C TYR A 55 12.64 -19.73 0.69
N ILE A 56 13.18 -18.52 0.86
CA ILE A 56 14.57 -18.33 1.27
C ILE A 56 14.81 -18.90 2.68
N ALA A 57 13.94 -18.60 3.63
CA ALA A 57 14.14 -18.94 5.03
C ALA A 57 14.05 -20.44 5.32
N PHE A 58 13.18 -21.18 4.63
CA PHE A 58 12.87 -22.58 4.97
C PHE A 58 13.24 -23.59 3.88
N ILE A 59 13.20 -23.21 2.61
CA ILE A 59 13.32 -24.16 1.49
C ILE A 59 14.71 -24.09 0.86
N ALA A 60 15.27 -22.89 0.67
CA ALA A 60 16.55 -22.70 -0.02
C ALA A 60 17.73 -23.44 0.66
N GLU A 61 17.73 -23.54 1.99
CA GLU A 61 18.75 -24.32 2.72
C GLU A 61 18.62 -25.82 2.41
N SER A 62 17.40 -26.36 2.38
CA SER A 62 17.16 -27.79 2.09
C SER A 62 17.50 -28.17 0.66
N LEU A 63 17.45 -27.23 -0.29
CA LEU A 63 17.79 -27.46 -1.69
C LEU A 63 19.29 -27.27 -1.99
N GLY A 64 20.08 -26.81 -1.01
CA GLY A 64 21.50 -26.54 -1.20
C GLY A 64 21.79 -25.28 -2.04
N GLU A 65 20.79 -24.42 -2.24
CA GLU A 65 20.94 -23.17 -3.00
C GLU A 65 21.73 -22.09 -2.22
N CYS A 66 21.84 -22.25 -0.91
CA CYS A 66 22.56 -21.33 -0.03
C CYS A 66 23.32 -22.05 1.09
N THR A 67 24.45 -21.48 1.49
CA THR A 67 25.16 -21.86 2.72
C THR A 67 24.53 -21.20 3.95
N LYS A 68 24.60 -21.82 5.14
CA LYS A 68 23.98 -21.30 6.39
C LYS A 68 24.24 -19.82 6.67
N ASN A 69 25.44 -19.32 6.39
CA ASN A 69 25.80 -17.91 6.63
C ASN A 69 25.31 -16.97 5.51
N SER A 70 25.16 -17.48 4.27
CA SER A 70 24.73 -16.67 3.14
C SER A 70 23.21 -16.53 3.05
N CYS A 71 22.45 -17.49 3.58
CA CYS A 71 20.98 -17.47 3.50
C CYS A 71 20.36 -16.30 4.25
N MET A 72 20.81 -16.05 5.49
CA MET A 72 20.35 -14.90 6.28
C MET A 72 20.71 -13.57 5.63
N ALA A 73 21.88 -13.47 4.99
CA ALA A 73 22.27 -12.27 4.25
C ALA A 73 21.39 -12.06 2.99
N SER A 74 21.09 -13.14 2.24
CA SER A 74 20.17 -13.11 1.11
C SER A 74 18.75 -12.71 1.53
N LEU A 75 18.27 -13.25 2.66
CA LEU A 75 16.98 -12.90 3.25
C LEU A 75 16.94 -11.42 3.64
N ALA A 76 17.94 -10.93 4.39
CA ALA A 76 18.04 -9.54 4.80
C ALA A 76 18.10 -8.58 3.60
N THR A 77 18.85 -8.95 2.56
CA THR A 77 18.94 -8.15 1.33
C THR A 77 17.61 -8.10 0.58
N ASN A 78 16.93 -9.24 0.42
CA ASN A 78 15.63 -9.28 -0.23
C ASN A 78 14.57 -8.49 0.57
N LEU A 79 14.58 -8.64 1.89
CA LEU A 79 13.72 -7.90 2.81
C LEU A 79 13.97 -6.39 2.68
N GLY A 80 15.23 -5.96 2.73
CA GLY A 80 15.58 -4.55 2.59
C GLY A 80 15.14 -3.95 1.25
N ILE A 81 15.26 -4.70 0.15
CA ILE A 81 14.80 -4.25 -1.16
C ILE A 81 13.27 -4.14 -1.20
N ILE A 82 12.54 -5.17 -0.80
CA ILE A 82 11.07 -5.17 -0.85
C ILE A 82 10.50 -4.11 0.11
N PHE A 83 11.00 -4.06 1.34
CA PHE A 83 10.59 -3.07 2.33
C PHE A 83 10.90 -1.64 1.86
N GLY A 84 12.13 -1.38 1.42
CA GLY A 84 12.54 -0.04 0.98
C GLY A 84 11.81 0.41 -0.28
N THR A 85 11.59 -0.47 -1.25
CA THR A 85 10.82 -0.12 -2.46
C THR A 85 9.36 0.19 -2.15
N ARG A 86 8.71 -0.57 -1.25
CA ARG A 86 7.35 -0.27 -0.81
C ARG A 86 7.25 1.07 -0.11
N LEU A 87 8.15 1.29 0.85
CA LEU A 87 8.24 2.55 1.59
C LEU A 87 8.34 3.75 0.64
N LEU A 88 9.17 3.66 -0.39
CA LEU A 88 9.31 4.75 -1.36
C LEU A 88 8.11 4.85 -2.31
N THR A 89 7.61 3.72 -2.80
CA THR A 89 6.54 3.70 -3.81
C THR A 89 5.24 4.23 -3.22
N ASN A 90 4.89 3.83 -2.00
CA ASN A 90 3.62 4.19 -1.38
C ASN A 90 3.62 5.68 -1.02
N ASN A 91 4.66 6.18 -0.32
CA ASN A 91 4.84 7.61 -0.07
C ASN A 91 4.80 8.48 -1.35
N ILE A 92 5.40 8.01 -2.46
CA ILE A 92 5.38 8.75 -3.73
C ILE A 92 3.98 8.70 -4.37
N LEU A 93 3.34 7.54 -4.43
CA LEU A 93 2.04 7.39 -5.08
C LEU A 93 0.94 8.12 -4.33
N ASP A 94 0.97 8.12 -3.00
CA ASP A 94 -0.01 8.79 -2.15
C ASP A 94 -0.01 10.31 -2.37
N ILE A 95 1.13 10.91 -2.70
CA ILE A 95 1.23 12.32 -3.07
C ILE A 95 0.93 12.52 -4.56
N LEU A 96 1.50 11.69 -5.42
CA LEU A 96 1.50 11.88 -6.86
C LEU A 96 0.12 11.65 -7.48
N VAL A 97 -0.58 10.59 -7.09
CA VAL A 97 -1.90 10.24 -7.65
C VAL A 97 -2.94 11.34 -7.41
N PRO A 98 -3.20 11.84 -6.19
CA PRO A 98 -4.18 12.89 -5.99
C PRO A 98 -3.76 14.20 -6.66
N TYR A 99 -2.47 14.51 -6.70
CA TYR A 99 -1.97 15.69 -7.42
C TYR A 99 -2.26 15.59 -8.93
N LEU A 100 -1.96 14.46 -9.57
CA LEU A 100 -2.24 14.26 -10.99
C LEU A 100 -3.74 14.27 -11.30
N MET A 101 -4.57 13.64 -10.45
CA MET A 101 -6.02 13.65 -10.60
C MET A 101 -6.60 15.06 -10.44
N TYR A 102 -6.08 15.84 -9.46
CA TYR A 102 -6.45 17.24 -9.29
C TYR A 102 -6.10 18.06 -10.54
N GLN A 103 -4.89 17.92 -11.08
CA GLN A 103 -4.47 18.64 -12.29
C GLN A 103 -5.33 18.28 -13.51
N TYR A 104 -5.64 16.99 -13.68
CA TYR A 104 -6.51 16.52 -14.76
C TYR A 104 -7.90 17.15 -14.67
N LYS A 105 -8.54 17.06 -13.50
CA LYS A 105 -9.89 17.59 -13.27
C LYS A 105 -9.94 19.11 -13.32
N TYR A 106 -8.90 19.79 -12.81
CA TYR A 106 -8.74 21.23 -12.89
C TYR A 106 -8.70 21.69 -14.35
N ASN A 107 -7.88 21.05 -15.19
CA ASN A 107 -7.77 21.42 -16.60
C ASN A 107 -9.08 21.20 -17.37
N GLU A 108 -9.81 20.12 -17.07
CA GLU A 108 -11.10 19.81 -17.69
C GLU A 108 -12.17 20.87 -17.36
N GLU A 109 -12.40 21.13 -16.07
CA GLU A 109 -13.47 22.02 -15.59
C GLU A 109 -13.17 23.50 -15.91
N MET A 110 -11.89 23.89 -15.93
CA MET A 110 -11.50 25.28 -16.14
C MET A 110 -11.59 25.73 -17.59
N THR A 111 -11.79 24.82 -18.55
CA THR A 111 -12.05 25.18 -19.96
C THR A 111 -13.36 25.94 -20.16
N LEU A 112 -14.37 25.71 -19.31
CA LEU A 112 -15.70 26.27 -19.42
C LEU A 112 -15.97 27.40 -18.42
N TYR A 113 -15.08 27.61 -17.46
CA TYR A 113 -15.28 28.52 -16.34
C TYR A 113 -14.92 29.97 -16.70
N ARG A 114 -15.85 30.91 -16.48
CA ARG A 114 -15.63 32.36 -16.62
C ARG A 114 -15.88 33.06 -15.28
N GLY A 115 -14.88 33.09 -14.41
CA GLY A 115 -14.97 33.77 -13.11
C GLY A 115 -13.80 33.48 -12.18
N ASN A 116 -13.94 33.85 -10.90
CA ASN A 116 -13.02 33.49 -9.83
C ASN A 116 -13.56 32.28 -9.07
N ILE A 117 -12.74 31.23 -8.93
CA ILE A 117 -13.14 29.96 -8.29
C ILE A 117 -13.54 30.20 -6.82
N VAL A 118 -14.77 29.82 -6.48
CA VAL A 118 -15.33 29.90 -5.12
C VAL A 118 -14.88 28.69 -4.30
N ARG A 119 -14.83 28.79 -2.96
CA ARG A 119 -14.37 27.69 -2.07
C ARG A 119 -15.02 26.31 -2.36
N PRO A 120 -16.36 26.19 -2.52
CA PRO A 120 -16.98 24.89 -2.80
C PRO A 120 -16.55 24.28 -4.14
N GLU A 121 -16.21 25.11 -5.12
CA GLU A 121 -15.72 24.63 -6.42
C GLU A 121 -14.30 24.07 -6.29
N LYS A 122 -13.46 24.64 -5.41
CA LYS A 122 -12.14 24.06 -5.09
C LYS A 122 -12.25 22.70 -4.42
N GLU A 123 -13.17 22.54 -3.48
CA GLU A 123 -13.43 21.26 -2.83
C GLU A 123 -13.96 20.22 -3.81
N TYR A 124 -14.83 20.63 -4.74
CA TYR A 124 -15.31 19.74 -5.79
C TYR A 124 -14.17 19.21 -6.67
N LEU A 125 -13.13 20.00 -6.93
CA LEU A 125 -11.99 19.59 -7.76
C LEU A 125 -11.08 18.55 -7.07
N LEU A 126 -11.21 18.35 -5.76
CA LEU A 126 -10.49 17.31 -5.05
C LEU A 126 -10.98 15.90 -5.45
N GLN A 127 -10.09 14.92 -5.30
CA GLN A 127 -10.41 13.52 -5.59
C GLN A 127 -11.51 13.02 -4.66
N LYS A 128 -12.49 12.29 -5.20
CA LYS A 128 -13.42 11.50 -4.39
C LYS A 128 -12.65 10.37 -3.73
N TYR A 129 -12.46 10.45 -2.43
CA TYR A 129 -11.84 9.41 -1.63
C TYR A 129 -12.86 8.32 -1.35
N ASP A 130 -12.65 7.12 -1.90
CA ASP A 130 -13.45 5.93 -1.57
C ASP A 130 -12.99 5.43 -0.20
N VAL A 131 -13.61 5.97 0.84
CA VAL A 131 -13.22 5.77 2.24
C VAL A 131 -13.09 4.28 2.57
N MET A 132 -14.01 3.45 2.07
CA MET A 132 -14.02 2.02 2.36
C MET A 132 -12.80 1.33 1.75
N ILE A 133 -12.65 1.39 0.43
CA ILE A 133 -11.58 0.65 -0.26
C ILE A 133 -10.20 1.15 0.17
N SER A 134 -10.01 2.47 0.17
CA SER A 134 -8.72 3.05 0.55
C SER A 134 -8.36 2.76 2.00
N SER A 135 -9.32 2.76 2.94
CA SER A 135 -9.02 2.39 4.33
C SER A 135 -8.57 0.94 4.47
N ILE A 136 -9.22 0.00 3.78
CA ILE A 136 -8.87 -1.42 3.79
C ILE A 136 -7.46 -1.63 3.24
N GLU A 137 -7.13 -0.98 2.12
CA GLU A 137 -5.81 -1.06 1.51
C GLU A 137 -4.72 -0.48 2.42
N ASN A 138 -4.97 0.68 3.05
CA ASN A 138 -4.04 1.31 3.99
C ASN A 138 -3.79 0.44 5.23
N TYR A 139 -4.84 -0.16 5.80
CA TYR A 139 -4.68 -1.08 6.93
C TYR A 139 -3.95 -2.37 6.53
N ALA A 140 -4.21 -2.90 5.33
CA ALA A 140 -3.49 -4.07 4.82
C ALA A 140 -2.00 -3.74 4.65
N GLU A 141 -1.65 -2.57 4.13
CA GLU A 141 -0.27 -2.10 4.01
C GLU A 141 0.44 -2.05 5.37
N ILE A 142 -0.18 -1.39 6.37
CA ILE A 142 0.39 -1.29 7.72
C ILE A 142 0.53 -2.68 8.35
N ALA A 143 -0.43 -3.59 8.13
CA ALA A 143 -0.37 -4.95 8.63
C ALA A 143 0.80 -5.74 8.02
N ILE A 144 1.07 -5.58 6.72
CA ILE A 144 2.21 -6.22 6.06
C ILE A 144 3.54 -5.60 6.52
N GLN A 145 3.60 -4.29 6.70
CA GLN A 145 4.75 -3.61 7.28
C GLN A 145 5.05 -4.13 8.69
N TYR A 146 4.03 -4.24 9.53
CA TYR A 146 4.15 -4.83 10.86
C TYR A 146 4.68 -6.27 10.78
N GLY A 147 4.13 -7.10 9.89
CA GLY A 147 4.58 -8.47 9.73
C GLY A 147 6.03 -8.58 9.26
N TYR A 148 6.55 -7.64 8.45
CA TYR A 148 7.99 -7.60 8.12
C TYR A 148 8.84 -7.37 9.36
N THR A 149 8.43 -6.41 10.20
CA THR A 149 9.16 -6.09 11.44
C THR A 149 9.03 -7.18 12.48
N ALA A 150 7.89 -7.88 12.57
CA ALA A 150 7.65 -8.89 13.58
C ALA A 150 8.27 -10.24 13.24
N LEU A 151 8.14 -10.71 11.99
CA LEU A 151 8.61 -12.03 11.56
C LEU A 151 10.09 -12.05 11.21
N PHE A 152 10.65 -10.93 10.73
CA PHE A 152 12.02 -10.85 10.23
C PHE A 152 12.91 -9.86 11.01
N ALA A 153 12.51 -9.51 12.24
CA ALA A 153 13.30 -8.66 13.15
C ALA A 153 14.75 -9.13 13.30
N SER A 154 14.97 -10.45 13.33
CA SER A 154 16.29 -11.05 13.51
C SER A 154 17.19 -10.89 12.28
N ALA A 155 16.62 -10.74 11.09
CA ALA A 155 17.37 -10.57 9.85
C ALA A 155 17.74 -9.11 9.59
N LEU A 156 16.82 -8.17 9.89
CA LEU A 156 17.05 -6.73 9.68
C LEU A 156 16.39 -5.89 10.79
N PRO A 157 17.03 -5.71 11.96
CA PRO A 157 16.45 -4.94 13.05
C PRO A 157 16.25 -3.45 12.72
N VAL A 158 17.03 -2.92 11.78
CA VAL A 158 16.92 -1.53 11.30
C VAL A 158 15.58 -1.27 10.59
N ALA A 159 14.93 -2.29 10.05
CA ALA A 159 13.63 -2.16 9.38
C ALA A 159 12.56 -1.56 10.32
N SER A 160 12.57 -1.95 11.60
CA SER A 160 11.60 -1.45 12.58
C SER A 160 11.73 0.04 12.85
N LEU A 161 12.95 0.58 12.81
CA LEU A 161 13.18 2.03 12.95
C LEU A 161 12.67 2.78 11.73
N PHE A 162 12.97 2.31 10.52
CA PHE A 162 12.46 2.93 9.30
C PHE A 162 10.93 2.87 9.20
N ALA A 163 10.34 1.74 9.60
CA ALA A 163 8.89 1.58 9.67
C ALA A 163 8.25 2.60 10.62
N PHE A 164 8.85 2.81 11.79
CA PHE A 164 8.39 3.81 12.75
C PHE A 164 8.44 5.23 12.17
N PHE A 165 9.55 5.60 11.51
CA PHE A 165 9.67 6.91 10.89
C PHE A 165 8.67 7.11 9.75
N SER A 166 8.43 6.09 8.90
CA SER A 166 7.39 6.17 7.85
C SER A 166 6.03 6.45 8.43
N ASN A 167 5.61 5.62 9.39
CA ASN A 167 4.29 5.74 9.99
C ASN A 167 4.11 7.11 10.67
N LEU A 168 5.19 7.66 11.25
CA LEU A 168 5.18 8.99 11.84
C LEU A 168 5.01 10.08 10.76
N VAL A 169 5.68 9.95 9.62
CA VAL A 169 5.51 10.87 8.48
C VAL A 169 4.08 10.81 7.94
N GLU A 170 3.54 9.61 7.70
CA GLU A 170 2.16 9.41 7.22
C GLU A 170 1.13 10.03 8.18
N VAL A 171 1.27 9.83 9.48
CA VAL A 171 0.37 10.43 10.49
C VAL A 171 0.48 11.96 10.49
N LEU A 172 1.69 12.52 10.38
CA LEU A 172 1.89 13.97 10.31
C LEU A 172 1.33 14.57 9.02
N GLU A 173 1.48 13.88 7.90
CA GLU A 173 0.93 14.28 6.61
C GLU A 173 -0.61 14.30 6.66
N MET A 174 -1.20 13.22 7.17
CA MET A 174 -2.65 13.14 7.36
C MET A 174 -3.17 14.23 8.31
N TYR A 175 -2.45 14.52 9.39
CA TYR A 175 -2.79 15.62 10.30
C TYR A 175 -2.74 16.98 9.59
N CYS A 176 -1.68 17.26 8.83
CA CYS A 176 -1.55 18.49 8.05
C CYS A 176 -2.66 18.63 7.01
N TYR A 177 -3.02 17.54 6.34
CA TYR A 177 -4.09 17.50 5.35
C TYR A 177 -5.45 17.83 5.97
N LEU A 178 -5.80 17.18 7.09
CA LEU A 178 -7.06 17.42 7.78
C LEU A 178 -7.18 18.84 8.33
N VAL A 179 -6.10 19.39 8.90
CA VAL A 179 -6.12 20.76 9.47
C VAL A 179 -6.20 21.84 8.39
N ASN A 180 -5.52 21.67 7.25
CA ASN A 180 -5.48 22.68 6.19
C ASN A 180 -6.66 22.62 5.21
N ASN A 181 -7.33 21.48 5.06
CA ASN A 181 -8.47 21.33 4.13
C ASN A 181 -9.86 21.40 4.82
N HIS A 182 -9.96 21.36 6.15
CA HIS A 182 -11.24 21.48 6.88
C HIS A 182 -11.43 22.81 7.67
N LEU A 183 -10.69 23.89 7.33
CA LEU A 183 -10.86 25.27 7.83
C LEU A 183 -10.96 26.28 6.65
#